data_AF-R6N153-F1
#
_entry.id   AF-R6N153-F1
#
_cell.length_a   1.000
_cell.length_b   1.000
_cell.length_c   1.000
_cell.angle_alpha   90.00
_cell.angle_beta   90.00
_cell.angle_gamma   90.00
#
_symmetry.space_group_name_H-M   'P 1'
#
loop_
_entity.id
_entity.type
_entity.pdbx_description
1 polymer ?
#
loop_
_entity_poly.entity_id
_entity_poly.type
_entity_poly.pdbx_seq_one_letter_code
_entity_poly.pdbx_strand_id
1 'polypeptide(L)'
;MPYSVEIDLHGHTVESAGKVLTQRLKQLPNDVREVTVLHGFHGGTALRDMVRRYKNPKIERKILGLNQGETIFVIASYNNKER
;
A
#
# COMPACT_ATOMS: atom_id res chain seq x y z
N MET A 1 4.43 12.62 14.42
CA MET A 1 4.13 12.75 12.98
C MET A 1 3.56 11.42 12.54
N PRO A 2 2.46 11.34 11.79
CA PRO A 2 1.78 10.07 11.63
C PRO A 2 2.72 9.08 10.94
N TYR A 3 2.96 7.95 11.60
CA TYR A 3 3.76 6.83 11.11
C TYR A 3 3.12 6.16 9.88
N SER A 4 1.94 6.61 9.48
CA SER A 4 1.11 6.06 8.42
C SER A 4 0.69 7.13 7.41
N VAL A 5 0.62 6.75 6.14
CA VAL A 5 0.03 7.55 5.06
C VAL A 5 -1.09 6.77 4.37
N GLU A 6 -2.03 7.49 3.78
CA GLU A 6 -3.15 6.89 3.05
C GLU A 6 -2.99 7.04 1.53
N ILE A 7 -3.33 5.98 0.79
CA ILE A 7 -3.45 6.01 -0.67
C ILE A 7 -4.85 5.54 -1.02
N ASP A 8 -5.65 6.44 -1.56
CA ASP A 8 -6.98 6.13 -2.08
C ASP A 8 -6.90 5.66 -3.54
N LEU A 9 -7.49 4.50 -3.82
CA LEU A 9 -7.59 3.86 -5.12
C LEU A 9 -9.05 3.69 -5.59
N HIS A 10 -10.04 4.25 -4.89
CA HIS A 10 -11.43 4.20 -5.35
C HIS A 10 -11.56 4.78 -6.76
N GLY A 11 -12.34 4.12 -7.61
CA GLY A 11 -12.57 4.53 -8.99
C GLY A 11 -11.40 4.27 -9.96
N HIS A 12 -10.24 3.80 -9.48
CA HIS A 12 -9.15 3.42 -10.36
C HIS A 12 -9.40 2.07 -11.06
N THR A 13 -8.87 1.94 -12.27
CA THR A 13 -8.68 0.62 -12.89
C THR A 13 -7.51 -0.10 -12.23
N VAL A 14 -7.46 -1.43 -12.35
CA VAL A 14 -6.34 -2.28 -11.86
C VAL A 14 -4.99 -1.77 -12.35
N GLU A 15 -4.89 -1.39 -13.64
CA GLU A 15 -3.66 -0.88 -14.23
C GLU A 15 -3.25 0.48 -13.64
N SER A 16 -4.18 1.44 -13.59
CA SER A 16 -3.89 2.78 -13.07
C SER A 16 -3.55 2.75 -11.58
N ALA A 17 -4.23 1.92 -10.80
CA ALA A 17 -3.97 1.71 -9.38
C ALA A 17 -2.54 1.18 -9.13
N GLY A 18 -2.06 0.24 -9.95
CA GLY A 18 -0.67 -0.24 -9.86
C GLY A 18 0.37 0.84 -10.13
N LYS A 19 0.09 1.74 -11.10
CA LYS A 19 0.95 2.90 -11.42
C LYS A 19 0.97 3.89 -10.26
N VAL A 20 -0.19 4.22 -9.70
CA VAL A 20 -0.33 5.12 -8.53
C VAL A 20 0.45 4.58 -7.34
N LEU A 21 0.27 3.30 -6.96
CA LEU A 21 1.00 2.69 -5.86
C LEU A 21 2.52 2.78 -6.05
N THR A 22 3.00 2.45 -7.25
CA THR A 22 4.43 2.49 -7.57
C THR A 22 5.00 3.89 -7.43
N GLN A 23 4.32 4.89 -7.97
CA GLN A 23 4.75 6.28 -7.90
C GLN A 23 4.74 6.80 -6.47
N ARG A 24 3.68 6.53 -5.71
CA ARG A 24 3.53 6.99 -4.32
C ARG A 24 4.55 6.34 -3.39
N LEU A 25 4.78 5.03 -3.50
CA LEU A 25 5.81 4.35 -2.72
C LEU A 25 7.22 4.86 -3.05
N LYS A 26 7.51 5.22 -4.31
CA LYS A 26 8.78 5.82 -4.69
C LYS A 26 9.03 7.15 -3.97
N GLN A 27 7.97 7.96 -3.83
CA GLN A 27 8.00 9.29 -3.19
C GLN A 27 7.79 9.25 -1.67
N LEU A 28 7.66 8.05 -1.09
CA LEU A 28 7.38 7.90 0.34
C LEU A 28 8.52 8.47 1.21
N PRO A 29 8.22 9.34 2.19
CA PRO A 29 9.20 9.80 3.18
C PRO A 29 9.83 8.64 3.97
N ASN A 30 11.08 8.81 4.42
CA ASN A 30 11.85 7.74 5.07
C ASN A 30 11.36 7.38 6.49
N ASP A 31 10.58 8.25 7.13
CA ASP A 31 10.02 8.07 8.47
C ASP A 31 8.68 7.32 8.45
N VAL A 32 8.05 7.14 7.29
CA VAL A 32 6.80 6.39 7.15
C VAL A 32 7.03 4.90 7.37
N ARG A 33 6.19 4.31 8.22
CA ARG A 33 6.23 2.88 8.59
C ARG A 33 5.06 2.09 8.03
N GLU A 34 3.96 2.76 7.75
CA GLU A 34 2.74 2.12 7.28
C GLU A 34 2.12 2.91 6.13
N VAL A 35 1.51 2.20 5.19
CA VAL A 35 0.70 2.79 4.12
C VAL A 35 -0.64 2.09 4.09
N THR A 36 -1.71 2.80 4.44
CA THR A 36 -3.08 2.28 4.32
C THR A 36 -3.56 2.51 2.89
N VAL A 37 -3.87 1.43 2.19
CA VAL A 37 -4.37 1.48 0.82
C VAL A 37 -5.88 1.26 0.83
N LEU A 38 -6.64 2.30 0.52
CA LEU A 38 -8.10 2.26 0.43
C LEU A 38 -8.47 1.87 -1.00
N HIS A 39 -9.07 0.71 -1.19
CA HIS A 39 -9.44 0.20 -2.52
C HIS A 39 -10.92 -0.15 -2.66
N GLY A 40 -11.67 -0.09 -1.55
CA GLY A 40 -13.08 -0.46 -1.49
C GLY A 40 -13.31 -1.96 -1.65
N PHE A 41 -14.53 -2.39 -1.37
CA PHE A 41 -14.93 -3.79 -1.48
C PHE A 41 -16.33 -4.00 -2.10
N HIS A 42 -17.15 -2.95 -2.17
CA HIS A 42 -18.55 -3.04 -2.60
C HIS A 42 -18.73 -3.16 -4.13
N GLY A 43 -17.78 -2.67 -4.93
CA GLY A 43 -17.82 -2.72 -6.40
C GLY A 43 -17.15 -3.97 -7.01
N GLY A 44 -16.83 -4.97 -6.19
CA GLY A 44 -16.06 -6.16 -6.58
C GLY A 44 -14.67 -6.21 -5.97
N THR A 45 -13.90 -7.26 -6.31
CA THR A 45 -12.64 -7.58 -5.62
C THR A 45 -11.38 -7.30 -6.43
N ALA A 46 -11.50 -6.83 -7.67
CA ALA A 46 -10.36 -6.69 -8.58
C ALA A 46 -9.23 -5.83 -8.03
N LEU A 47 -9.57 -4.65 -7.45
CA LEU A 47 -8.57 -3.79 -6.82
C LEU A 47 -7.99 -4.40 -5.54
N ARG A 48 -8.83 -4.96 -4.66
CA ARG A 48 -8.38 -5.68 -3.47
C ARG A 48 -7.36 -6.77 -3.83
N ASP A 49 -7.70 -7.61 -4.80
CA ASP A 49 -6.89 -8.75 -5.18
C ASP A 49 -5.58 -8.30 -5.85
N MET A 50 -5.62 -7.21 -6.64
CA MET A 50 -4.42 -6.56 -7.17
C MET A 50 -3.54 -6.01 -6.04
N VAL A 51 -4.11 -5.21 -5.12
CA VAL A 51 -3.40 -4.61 -4.00
C VAL A 51 -2.75 -5.68 -3.13
N ARG A 52 -3.45 -6.79 -2.87
CA ARG A 52 -2.91 -7.93 -2.11
C ARG A 52 -1.78 -8.66 -2.84
N ARG A 53 -1.81 -8.76 -4.16
CA ARG A 53 -0.73 -9.36 -4.98
C ARG A 53 0.42 -8.41 -5.34
N TYR A 54 0.21 -7.09 -5.25
CA TYR A 54 1.18 -6.07 -5.64
C TYR A 54 2.54 -6.26 -4.93
N LYS A 55 3.67 -6.15 -5.64
CA LYS A 55 5.00 -6.33 -5.07
C LYS A 55 5.81 -5.05 -5.20
N ASN A 56 6.48 -4.65 -4.14
CA ASN A 56 7.41 -3.53 -4.14
C ASN A 56 8.49 -3.77 -3.06
N PRO A 57 9.78 -3.51 -3.35
CA PRO A 57 10.86 -3.73 -2.38
C PRO A 57 10.74 -2.95 -1.07
N LYS A 58 9.98 -1.83 -1.05
CA LYS A 58 9.72 -1.07 0.18
C LYS A 58 8.69 -1.75 1.10
N ILE A 59 7.88 -2.68 0.60
CA ILE A 59 6.86 -3.38 1.38
C ILE A 59 7.51 -4.59 2.07
N GLU A 60 7.58 -4.55 3.39
CA GLU A 60 8.04 -5.67 4.21
C GLU A 60 6.97 -6.77 4.31
N ARG A 61 5.74 -6.37 4.66
CA ARG A 61 4.59 -7.27 4.74
C ARG A 61 3.28 -6.50 4.54
N LYS A 62 2.18 -7.22 4.45
CA LYS A 62 0.83 -6.64 4.35
C LYS A 62 -0.07 -7.18 5.45
N ILE A 63 -0.86 -6.30 6.04
CA ILE A 63 -1.86 -6.64 7.04
C ILE A 63 -3.23 -6.61 6.36
N LEU A 64 -3.95 -7.73 6.46
CA LEU A 64 -5.32 -7.87 5.97
C LEU A 64 -6.25 -7.78 7.18
N GLY A 65 -6.66 -6.56 7.50
CA GLY A 65 -7.56 -6.31 8.63
C GLY A 65 -8.98 -6.84 8.39
N LEU A 66 -9.85 -6.64 9.38
CA LEU A 66 -11.27 -6.98 9.28
C LEU A 66 -12.00 -6.09 8.27
N ASN A 67 -11.50 -4.87 8.04
CA ASN A 67 -12.01 -4.00 6.97
C ASN A 67 -11.54 -4.53 5.61
N GLN A 68 -12.48 -5.09 4.84
CA GLN A 68 -12.18 -5.63 3.51
C GLN A 68 -11.94 -4.55 2.44
N GLY A 69 -12.23 -3.28 2.74
CA GLY A 69 -12.02 -2.14 1.84
C GLY A 69 -10.62 -1.54 1.86
N GLU A 70 -9.75 -2.03 2.75
CA GLU A 70 -8.39 -1.54 2.89
C GLU A 70 -7.36 -2.68 3.01
N THR A 71 -6.10 -2.34 2.74
CA THR A 71 -4.94 -3.18 3.03
C THR A 71 -3.82 -2.30 3.55
N ILE A 72 -3.20 -2.67 4.66
CA ILE A 72 -2.07 -1.91 5.22
C ILE A 72 -0.77 -2.54 4.72
N PHE A 73 0.10 -1.72 4.14
CA PHE A 73 1.48 -2.11 3.83
C PHE A 73 2.37 -1.68 4.97
N VAL A 74 3.12 -2.62 5.55
CA VAL A 74 4.21 -2.31 6.46
C VAL A 74 5.46 -2.04 5.63
N ILE A 75 6.10 -0.91 5.87
CA ILE A 75 7.24 -0.42 5.10
C ILE A 75 8.54 -0.81 5.80
N ALA A 76 9.44 -1.43 5.04
CA ALA A 76 10.76 -1.81 5.52
C ALA A 76 11.55 -0.54 5.94
N SER A 77 12.07 -0.55 7.16
CA SER A 77 12.98 0.51 7.62
C SER A 77 14.24 0.56 6.75
N TYR A 78 14.63 1.75 6.31
CA TYR A 78 15.94 1.97 5.71
C TYR A 78 17.04 2.03 6.79
N ASN A 79 17.21 0.98 7.60
CA ASN A 79 18.24 0.93 8.67
C ASN A 79 18.98 -0.40 8.81
N ASN A 80 19.01 -1.26 7.78
CA ASN A 80 19.65 -2.58 7.89
C ASN A 80 20.72 -2.86 6.82
N LYS A 81 21.67 -1.91 6.63
CA LYS A 81 22.88 -2.16 5.82
C LYS A 81 24.18 -1.54 6.38
N GLU A 82 24.27 -1.31 7.70
CA GLU A 82 25.52 -0.87 8.35
C GLU A 82 25.93 -1.78 9.53
N ARG A 83 25.96 -3.09 9.31
CA ARG A 83 26.77 -4.03 10.09
C ARG A 83 27.32 -5.13 9.20
#